data_AF-A0A2J0LQG7-F1
#
_entry.id   AF-A0A2J0LQG7-F1
#
_cell.length_a   1.000
_cell.length_b   1.000
_cell.length_c   1.000
_cell.angle_alpha   90.00
_cell.angle_beta   90.00
_cell.angle_gamma   90.00
#
_symmetry.space_group_name_H-M   'P 1'
#
loop_
_entity.id
_entity.type
_entity.pdbx_description
1 polymer ?
#
loop_
_entity_poly.entity_id
_entity_poly.type
_entity_poly.pdbx_seq_one_letter_code
_entity_poly.pdbx_strand_id
1 'polypeptide(L)'
;MLKRGFTLLEVLIVVIIIGILAAIALPQYTNTIERSKAGEAMANIGALRQSVDRYWYQNSELSDVSLPPYGGGDTNLDVNNPNKQEKRLYDYTFANDGTDATTRKYTIKATRTIDTNTYVEWVQANNESGQFYKSSNLGGPTP
;
A
#
# COMPACT_ATOMS: atom_id res chain seq x y z
N MET A 1 -35.50 40.89 -28.04
CA MET A 1 -35.30 39.67 -27.24
C MET A 1 -34.53 40.06 -25.97
N LEU A 2 -35.17 40.06 -24.79
CA LEU A 2 -34.45 40.35 -23.54
C LEU A 2 -33.54 39.17 -23.19
N LYS A 3 -32.22 39.38 -23.26
CA LYS A 3 -31.25 38.47 -22.65
C LYS A 3 -31.37 38.62 -21.13
N ARG A 4 -31.85 37.59 -20.43
CA ARG A 4 -31.74 37.48 -18.97
C ARG A 4 -30.28 37.20 -18.63
N GLY A 5 -29.62 38.15 -17.97
CA GLY A 5 -28.31 37.94 -17.37
C GLY A 5 -28.43 37.18 -16.05
N PHE A 6 -27.38 36.42 -15.69
CA PHE A 6 -27.25 35.79 -14.38
C PHE A 6 -27.24 36.86 -13.27
N THR A 7 -27.92 36.58 -12.16
CA THR A 7 -27.83 37.46 -10.99
C THR A 7 -26.56 37.16 -10.18
N LEU A 8 -25.95 38.19 -9.59
CA LEU A 8 -24.82 38.01 -8.68
C LEU A 8 -25.20 37.17 -7.45
N LEU A 9 -26.47 37.26 -7.03
CA LEU A 9 -27.01 36.51 -5.91
C LEU A 9 -27.09 35.00 -6.21
N GLU A 10 -27.50 34.61 -7.43
CA GLU A 10 -27.50 33.21 -7.85
C GLU A 10 -26.09 32.62 -7.82
N VAL A 11 -25.09 33.35 -8.31
CA VAL A 11 -23.70 32.88 -8.28
C VAL A 11 -23.17 32.80 -6.84
N LEU A 12 -23.52 33.75 -5.98
CA LEU A 12 -23.09 33.76 -4.57
C LEU A 12 -23.60 32.53 -3.80
N ILE A 13 -24.89 32.21 -3.91
CA ILE A 13 -25.48 31.07 -3.20
C ILE A 13 -24.88 29.75 -3.69
N VAL A 14 -24.65 29.63 -5.01
CA VAL A 14 -24.02 28.43 -5.60
C VAL A 14 -22.61 28.21 -5.04
N VAL A 15 -21.79 29.27 -4.96
CA VAL A 15 -20.43 29.16 -4.41
C VAL A 15 -20.45 28.81 -2.92
N ILE A 16 -21.40 29.35 -2.15
CA ILE A 16 -21.55 29.00 -0.73
C ILE A 16 -21.90 27.52 -0.56
N ILE A 17 -22.86 27.01 -1.32
CA ILE A 17 -23.27 25.59 -1.25
C ILE A 17 -22.10 24.68 -1.66
N ILE A 18 -21.41 24.99 -2.76
CA ILE A 18 -20.21 24.23 -3.20
C ILE A 18 -19.11 24.28 -2.13
N GLY A 19 -18.91 25.43 -1.48
CA GLY A 19 -17.93 25.57 -0.40
C GLY A 19 -18.22 24.65 0.79
N ILE A 20 -19.47 24.57 1.23
CA ILE A 20 -19.89 23.68 2.33
C ILE A 20 -19.71 22.21 1.94
N LEU A 21 -20.11 21.83 0.73
CA LEU A 21 -19.97 20.46 0.25
C LEU A 21 -18.49 20.05 0.11
N ALA A 22 -17.65 20.95 -0.41
CA ALA A 22 -16.22 20.69 -0.57
C ALA A 22 -15.51 20.49 0.78
N ALA A 23 -15.88 21.27 1.81
CA ALA A 23 -15.29 21.16 3.14
C ALA A 23 -15.51 19.77 3.78
N ILE A 24 -16.67 19.13 3.53
CA ILE A 24 -16.98 17.79 4.04
C ILE A 24 -16.41 16.70 3.13
N ALA A 25 -16.50 16.88 1.81
CA ALA A 25 -16.15 15.85 0.84
C ALA A 25 -14.63 15.61 0.74
N LEU A 26 -13.81 16.67 0.82
CA LEU A 26 -12.35 16.55 0.69
C LEU A 26 -11.69 15.63 1.74
N PRO A 27 -11.91 15.79 3.06
CA PRO A 27 -11.30 14.90 4.05
C PRO A 27 -11.83 13.45 3.95
N GLN A 28 -13.10 13.27 3.57
CA GLN A 28 -13.65 11.93 3.37
C GLN A 28 -13.01 11.23 2.15
N TYR A 29 -12.75 11.97 1.09
CA TYR A 29 -12.13 11.44 -0.13
C TYR A 29 -10.71 10.94 0.14
N THR A 30 -9.87 11.72 0.85
CA THR A 30 -8.50 11.31 1.19
C THR A 30 -8.47 10.03 2.01
N ASN A 31 -9.31 9.93 3.04
CA ASN A 31 -9.43 8.72 3.88
C ASN A 31 -9.86 7.48 3.07
N THR A 32 -10.75 7.67 2.09
CA THR A 32 -11.22 6.58 1.22
C THR A 32 -10.09 6.06 0.32
N ILE A 33 -9.30 6.97 -0.26
CA ILE A 33 -8.13 6.59 -1.07
C ILE A 33 -7.09 5.87 -0.22
N GLU A 34 -6.81 6.35 0.99
CA GLU A 34 -5.87 5.68 1.90
C GLU A 34 -6.31 4.27 2.27
N ARG A 35 -7.61 4.08 2.58
CA ARG A 35 -8.17 2.76 2.87
C ARG A 35 -8.10 1.83 1.66
N SER A 36 -8.40 2.35 0.46
CA SER A 36 -8.26 1.59 -0.79
C SER A 36 -6.82 1.14 -1.01
N LYS A 37 -5.85 2.03 -0.79
CA LYS A 37 -4.42 1.73 -0.94
C LYS A 37 -3.90 0.76 0.13
N ALA A 38 -4.42 0.83 1.35
CA ALA A 38 -4.12 -0.17 2.38
C ALA A 38 -4.67 -1.56 2.01
N GLY A 39 -5.88 -1.63 1.45
CA GLY A 39 -6.45 -2.88 0.94
C GLY A 39 -5.63 -3.47 -0.23
N GLU A 40 -5.16 -2.63 -1.14
CA GLU A 40 -4.25 -3.02 -2.21
C GLU A 40 -2.93 -3.58 -1.66
N ALA A 41 -2.38 -2.96 -0.61
CA ALA A 41 -1.16 -3.45 0.04
C ALA A 41 -1.32 -4.83 0.66
N MET A 42 -2.44 -5.07 1.35
CA MET A 42 -2.76 -6.40 1.88
C MET A 42 -2.90 -7.46 0.78
N ALA A 43 -3.56 -7.11 -0.34
CA ALA A 43 -3.72 -8.01 -1.47
C ALA A 43 -2.36 -8.37 -2.11
N ASN A 44 -1.48 -7.38 -2.28
CA ASN A 44 -0.14 -7.58 -2.80
C ASN A 44 0.73 -8.45 -1.88
N ILE A 45 0.68 -8.24 -0.56
CA ILE A 45 1.37 -9.12 0.39
C ILE A 45 0.84 -10.56 0.27
N GLY A 46 -0.49 -10.74 0.16
CA GLY A 46 -1.09 -12.06 -0.02
C GLY A 46 -0.61 -12.77 -1.30
N ALA A 47 -0.54 -12.04 -2.41
CA ALA A 47 -0.02 -12.56 -3.68
C ALA A 47 1.47 -12.93 -3.58
N LEU A 48 2.28 -12.08 -2.96
CA LEU A 48 3.70 -12.36 -2.71
C LEU A 48 3.86 -13.61 -1.85
N ARG A 49 3.09 -13.74 -0.75
CA ARG A 49 3.12 -14.91 0.13
C ARG A 49 2.84 -16.20 -0.63
N GLN A 50 1.76 -16.24 -1.41
CA GLN A 50 1.40 -17.41 -2.20
C GLN A 50 2.52 -17.79 -3.19
N SER A 51 3.18 -16.80 -3.76
CA SER A 51 4.26 -16.99 -4.73
C SER A 51 5.54 -17.47 -4.07
N VAL A 52 5.88 -16.95 -2.88
CA VAL A 52 7.01 -17.44 -2.06
C VAL A 52 6.75 -18.88 -1.60
N ASP A 53 5.54 -19.20 -1.14
CA ASP A 53 5.19 -20.56 -0.73
C ASP A 53 5.33 -21.53 -1.92
N ARG A 54 4.86 -21.13 -3.11
CA ARG A 54 5.05 -21.90 -4.34
C ARG A 54 6.52 -22.10 -4.69
N TYR A 55 7.32 -21.04 -4.61
CA TYR A 55 8.77 -21.10 -4.86
C TYR A 55 9.45 -22.12 -3.95
N TRP A 56 9.12 -22.11 -2.66
CA TRP A 56 9.66 -23.07 -1.70
C TRP A 56 9.25 -24.50 -2.02
N TYR A 57 8.00 -24.75 -2.43
CA TYR A 57 7.57 -26.10 -2.82
C TYR A 57 8.28 -26.62 -4.08
N GLN A 58 8.78 -25.74 -4.95
CA GLN A 58 9.50 -26.13 -6.16
C GLN A 58 11.00 -26.35 -5.90
N ASN A 59 11.62 -25.44 -5.13
CA ASN A 59 13.08 -25.41 -4.97
C ASN A 59 13.56 -25.96 -3.61
N SER A 60 12.65 -26.16 -2.65
CA SER A 60 12.96 -26.55 -1.26
C SER A 60 13.88 -25.57 -0.52
N GLU A 61 14.01 -24.34 -1.02
CA GLU A 61 14.82 -23.27 -0.44
C GLU A 61 14.28 -21.87 -0.78
N LEU A 62 14.75 -20.85 -0.06
CA LEU A 62 14.39 -19.43 -0.20
C LEU A 62 15.61 -18.52 -0.49
N SER A 63 16.78 -19.08 -0.78
CA SER A 63 18.06 -18.38 -0.97
C SER A 63 18.00 -17.36 -2.11
N ASP A 64 17.39 -17.74 -3.23
CA ASP A 64 17.33 -16.92 -4.43
C ASP A 64 16.08 -16.03 -4.50
N VAL A 65 15.18 -16.08 -3.51
CA VAL A 65 13.97 -15.25 -3.55
C VAL A 65 14.35 -13.77 -3.59
N SER A 66 13.93 -13.11 -4.65
CA SER A 66 14.26 -11.72 -4.94
C SER A 66 13.00 -10.90 -5.14
N LEU A 67 12.85 -9.87 -4.30
CA LEU A 67 11.85 -8.83 -4.44
C LEU A 67 12.57 -7.48 -4.61
N PRO A 68 12.87 -7.06 -5.86
CA PRO A 68 13.64 -5.85 -6.12
C PRO A 68 12.92 -4.59 -5.60
N PRO A 69 13.67 -3.56 -5.15
CA PRO A 69 13.13 -2.28 -4.72
C PRO A 69 12.61 -1.45 -5.92
N TYR A 70 12.21 -0.20 -5.68
CA TYR A 70 11.77 0.70 -6.74
C TYR A 70 12.74 0.78 -7.91
N GLY A 71 12.24 0.76 -9.14
CA GLY A 71 13.07 0.86 -10.33
C GLY A 71 13.93 -0.38 -10.58
N GLY A 72 13.82 -1.40 -9.72
CA GLY A 72 14.35 -2.74 -9.97
C GLY A 72 13.54 -3.49 -11.03
N GLY A 73 14.09 -4.62 -11.46
CA GLY A 73 13.44 -5.51 -12.42
C GLY A 73 12.24 -6.28 -11.84
N ASP A 74 11.83 -7.29 -12.58
CA ASP A 74 10.79 -8.22 -12.14
C ASP A 74 11.29 -9.14 -11.01
N THR A 75 10.36 -9.74 -10.27
CA THR A 75 10.72 -10.74 -9.25
C THR A 75 11.09 -12.06 -9.92
N ASN A 76 11.83 -12.92 -9.24
CA ASN A 76 11.98 -14.33 -9.65
C ASN A 76 10.85 -15.23 -9.12
N LEU A 77 9.81 -14.61 -8.56
CA LEU A 77 8.60 -15.26 -8.12
C LEU A 77 7.58 -15.18 -9.26
N ASP A 78 6.61 -16.10 -9.30
CA ASP A 78 5.50 -16.10 -10.27
C ASP A 78 4.48 -14.96 -10.02
N VAL A 79 4.97 -13.75 -9.71
CA VAL A 79 4.16 -12.56 -9.40
C VAL A 79 4.85 -11.30 -9.90
N ASN A 80 4.04 -10.37 -10.40
CA ASN A 80 4.52 -9.05 -10.80
C ASN A 80 5.11 -8.31 -9.61
N ASN A 81 6.26 -7.63 -9.80
CA ASN A 81 6.87 -6.84 -8.74
C ASN A 81 5.98 -5.64 -8.37
N PRO A 82 5.35 -5.60 -7.17
CA PRO A 82 4.54 -4.46 -6.77
C PRO A 82 5.37 -3.19 -6.59
N ASN A 83 6.69 -3.31 -6.38
CA ASN A 83 7.62 -2.17 -6.33
C ASN A 83 7.94 -1.58 -7.70
N LYS A 84 7.52 -2.19 -8.81
CA LYS A 84 7.75 -1.63 -10.15
C LYS A 84 6.75 -0.52 -10.50
N GLN A 85 5.67 -0.37 -9.72
CA GLN A 85 4.63 0.62 -9.98
C GLN A 85 5.10 2.04 -9.61
N GLU A 86 5.06 2.96 -10.56
CA GLU A 86 5.52 4.36 -10.41
C GLU A 86 4.74 5.15 -9.33
N LYS A 87 3.46 4.83 -9.12
CA LYS A 87 2.56 5.56 -8.21
C LYS A 87 2.17 4.75 -6.96
N ARG A 88 3.04 3.88 -6.47
CA ARG A 88 2.73 3.10 -5.26
C ARG A 88 2.86 3.97 -4.02
N LEU A 89 2.08 3.63 -3.01
CA LEU A 89 2.12 4.27 -1.68
C LEU A 89 2.94 3.45 -0.67
N TYR A 90 3.15 2.17 -0.93
CA TYR A 90 3.83 1.23 -0.05
C TYR A 90 4.97 0.55 -0.80
N ASP A 91 6.15 0.48 -0.19
CA ASP A 91 7.26 -0.34 -0.62
C ASP A 91 7.18 -1.73 0.02
N TYR A 92 7.41 -2.76 -0.78
CA TYR A 92 7.32 -4.14 -0.34
C TYR A 92 8.71 -4.72 -0.18
N THR A 93 8.98 -5.36 0.96
CA THR A 93 10.24 -6.05 1.21
C THR A 93 9.99 -7.49 1.64
N PHE A 94 10.91 -8.36 1.26
CA PHE A 94 10.94 -9.76 1.65
C PHE A 94 12.20 -10.00 2.49
N ALA A 95 12.05 -10.71 3.59
CA ALA A 95 13.15 -11.17 4.41
C ALA A 95 13.00 -12.67 4.67
N ASN A 96 14.07 -13.44 4.41
CA ASN A 96 14.18 -14.79 4.91
C ASN A 96 14.63 -14.72 6.38
N ASP A 97 13.78 -15.19 7.29
CA ASP A 97 14.02 -15.17 8.74
C ASP A 97 14.41 -16.56 9.28
N GLY A 98 14.59 -17.53 8.38
CA GLY A 98 15.19 -18.82 8.69
C GLY A 98 16.66 -18.68 9.03
N THR A 99 17.16 -19.59 9.88
CA THR A 99 18.61 -19.71 10.13
C THR A 99 19.34 -20.19 8.86
N ASP A 100 18.63 -20.90 7.99
CA ASP A 100 19.09 -21.41 6.70
C ASP A 100 18.02 -21.21 5.62
N ALA A 101 18.44 -21.19 4.35
CA ALA A 101 17.56 -21.02 3.19
C ALA A 101 16.50 -22.12 3.04
N THR A 102 16.72 -23.30 3.62
CA THR A 102 15.81 -24.45 3.55
C THR A 102 14.66 -24.37 4.55
N THR A 103 14.82 -23.59 5.63
CA THR A 103 13.78 -23.40 6.63
C THR A 103 12.74 -22.44 6.07
N ARG A 104 11.49 -22.91 5.94
CA ARG A 104 10.38 -22.10 5.42
C ARG A 104 9.92 -21.09 6.47
N LYS A 105 10.71 -20.04 6.71
CA LYS A 105 10.39 -18.95 7.64
C LYS A 105 10.77 -17.62 7.00
N TYR A 106 9.77 -16.77 6.77
CA TYR A 106 9.97 -15.49 6.09
C TYR A 106 8.97 -14.45 6.58
N THR A 107 9.33 -13.19 6.37
CA THR A 107 8.52 -12.00 6.62
C THR A 107 8.38 -11.21 5.34
N ILE A 108 7.15 -10.81 5.04
CA ILE A 108 6.86 -9.82 3.98
C ILE A 108 6.34 -8.56 4.67
N LYS A 109 6.88 -7.41 4.25
CA LYS A 109 6.50 -6.10 4.78
C LYS A 109 6.01 -5.21 3.66
N ALA A 110 5.00 -4.40 3.93
CA ALA A 110 4.62 -3.25 3.11
C ALA A 110 4.74 -1.98 3.95
N THR A 111 5.64 -1.09 3.54
CA THR A 111 6.04 0.09 4.30
C THR A 111 5.72 1.35 3.51
N ARG A 112 4.94 2.26 4.09
CA ARG A 112 4.72 3.61 3.56
C ARG A 112 5.70 4.56 4.23
N THR A 113 6.60 5.10 3.42
CA THR A 113 7.57 6.13 3.81
C THR A 113 7.24 7.43 3.09
N ILE A 114 7.33 8.56 3.78
CA ILE A 114 7.32 9.89 3.17
C ILE A 114 8.62 10.55 3.63
N ASP A 115 9.44 10.96 2.66
CA ASP A 115 10.81 11.40 2.89
C ASP A 115 11.63 10.33 3.65
N THR A 116 11.96 10.57 4.92
CA THR A 116 12.70 9.63 5.78
C THR A 116 11.84 9.00 6.88
N ASN A 117 10.59 9.43 7.04
CA ASN A 117 9.73 8.97 8.11
C ASN A 117 8.88 7.78 7.64
N THR A 118 8.78 6.75 8.49
CA THR A 118 7.86 5.63 8.25
C THR A 118 6.51 5.92 8.92
N TYR A 119 5.44 5.78 8.15
CA TYR A 119 4.09 6.18 8.56
C TYR A 119 3.17 4.98 8.80
N VAL A 120 3.27 3.97 7.95
CA VAL A 120 2.46 2.74 8.04
C VAL A 120 3.31 1.56 7.63
N GLU A 121 3.23 0.48 8.39
CA GLU A 121 3.93 -0.77 8.10
C GLU A 121 2.94 -1.91 8.35
N TRP A 122 2.75 -2.72 7.33
CA TRP A 122 2.03 -3.98 7.40
C TRP A 122 3.04 -5.10 7.35
N VAL A 123 3.08 -5.91 8.39
CA VAL A 123 4.05 -7.00 8.54
C VAL A 123 3.30 -8.30 8.66
N GLN A 124 3.66 -9.27 7.82
CA GLN A 124 3.33 -10.66 8.08
C GLN A 124 4.49 -11.28 8.86
N ALA A 125 4.38 -11.33 10.19
CA ALA A 125 5.51 -11.59 11.10
C ALA A 125 6.01 -13.05 11.13
N ASN A 126 5.38 -13.93 10.38
CA ASN A 126 5.81 -15.28 10.07
C ASN A 126 4.75 -15.92 9.14
N ASN A 127 5.20 -16.83 8.29
CA ASN A 127 4.31 -17.63 7.44
C ASN A 127 3.52 -18.71 8.22
N GLU A 128 3.86 -18.94 9.49
CA GLU A 128 3.22 -19.92 10.38
C GLU A 128 1.88 -19.43 10.94
N SER A 129 1.82 -18.20 11.44
CA SER A 129 0.57 -17.65 12.02
C SER A 129 -0.37 -17.14 10.93
N GLY A 130 0.19 -16.74 9.78
CA GLY A 130 -0.54 -16.12 8.68
C GLY A 130 -1.26 -14.81 9.04
N GLN A 131 -0.98 -14.27 10.23
CA GLN A 131 -1.57 -13.05 10.74
C GLN A 131 -0.81 -11.84 10.20
N PHE A 132 -1.57 -10.85 9.75
CA PHE A 132 -1.03 -9.54 9.38
C PHE A 132 -1.10 -8.63 10.60
N TYR A 133 0.02 -8.00 10.92
CA TYR A 133 0.13 -7.01 11.97
C TYR A 133 0.38 -5.65 11.34
N LYS A 134 -0.39 -4.64 11.76
CA LYS A 134 -0.04 -3.24 11.53
C LYS A 134 0.84 -2.80 12.70
N SER A 135 2.04 -2.28 12.47
CA SER A 135 2.84 -1.79 13.58
C SER A 135 2.25 -0.49 14.13
N SER A 136 2.11 -0.40 15.46
CA SER A 136 1.38 0.66 16.16
C SER A 136 2.24 1.90 16.48
N ASN A 137 3.56 1.81 16.31
CA ASN A 137 4.53 2.81 16.75
C ASN A 137 5.35 3.36 15.57
N LEU A 138 4.67 3.87 14.55
CA LEU A 138 5.31 4.50 13.42
C LEU A 138 5.10 6.00 13.53
N GLY A 139 6.17 6.78 13.40
CA GLY A 139 6.20 8.25 13.60
C GLY A 139 5.44 9.06 12.54
N GLY A 140 4.30 8.56 12.06
CA GLY A 140 3.41 9.28 11.15
C GLY A 140 2.54 10.32 11.83
N PRO A 141 1.83 11.19 11.09
CA PRO A 141 0.98 12.18 11.73
C PRO A 141 -0.14 11.42 12.43
N THR A 142 -0.24 11.64 13.73
CA THR A 142 -1.43 11.30 14.49
C THR A 142 -2.63 12.03 13.85
N PRO A 143 -3.78 11.35 13.69
CA PRO A 143 -4.99 11.98 13.15
C PRO A 143 -5.42 13.22 13.95
#